data_AF-A0A6I2KXW4-F1
#
_entry.id   AF-A0A6I2KXW4-F1
#
_cell.length_a   1.000
_cell.length_b   1.000
_cell.length_c   1.000
_cell.angle_alpha   90.00
_cell.angle_beta   90.00
_cell.angle_gamma   90.00
#
_symmetry.space_group_name_H-M   'P 1'
#
loop_
_entity.id
_entity.type
_entity.pdbx_description
1 polymer ?
#
loop_
_entity_poly.entity_id
_entity_poly.type
_entity_poly.pdbx_seq_one_letter_code
_entity_poly.pdbx_strand_id
1 'polypeptide(L)'
;MLTFDDGPASAVNDNPTVHILEVLEQRHIKAVFFTQPRAWNGGGTEMGRALIRREYREGHVIGLHSGTPFHSNHRFMSRERLDETLQLGLDDLKSETGVTPKLVRPPFWAYDADTLASYRAHGLQMLLTDLNANDGKIYGVNWSWHKRSNMLTHLAETRKHWAAGALPSVDGYTPVVVTFHDVNTYTSRHIEEYLEILLDVARELQVPLAEQPFYQDHDQLERAALAATITDPNLKPQLPGLWNWLWQ
;
A
#
# COMPACT_ATOMS: atom_id res chain seq x y z
N MET A 1 3.88 6.83 -6.40
CA MET A 1 2.58 6.17 -6.11
C MET A 1 2.50 5.93 -4.61
N LEU A 2 1.57 6.60 -3.92
CA LEU A 2 1.35 6.39 -2.49
C LEU A 2 0.43 5.20 -2.28
N THR A 3 0.75 4.38 -1.28
CA THR A 3 -0.06 3.24 -0.87
C THR A 3 -0.17 3.17 0.65
N PHE A 4 -1.33 2.75 1.15
CA PHE A 4 -1.62 2.64 2.58
C PHE A 4 -2.13 1.23 2.91
N ASP A 5 -1.54 0.59 3.92
CA ASP A 5 -1.88 -0.76 4.34
C ASP A 5 -2.62 -0.78 5.68
N ASP A 6 -3.28 -1.92 5.95
CA ASP A 6 -4.00 -2.30 7.17
C ASP A 6 -5.35 -1.62 7.41
N GLY A 7 -5.60 -0.49 6.76
CA GLY A 7 -6.77 0.34 6.94
C GLY A 7 -8.11 -0.25 6.50
N PRO A 8 -9.20 0.50 6.75
CA PRO A 8 -9.21 1.79 7.48
C PRO A 8 -9.19 1.61 9.00
N ALA A 9 -8.80 2.66 9.74
CA ALA A 9 -8.93 2.71 11.19
C ALA A 9 -10.40 2.79 11.63
N SER A 10 -10.78 2.09 12.70
CA SER A 10 -12.15 2.10 13.22
C SER A 10 -12.46 3.21 14.24
N ALA A 11 -11.49 4.05 14.59
CA ALA A 11 -11.68 5.12 15.58
C ALA A 11 -12.77 6.11 15.14
N VAL A 12 -13.67 6.49 16.04
CA VAL A 12 -14.74 7.46 15.73
C VAL A 12 -14.22 8.91 15.78
N ASN A 13 -13.30 9.18 16.71
CA ASN A 13 -12.66 10.48 16.90
C ASN A 13 -11.17 10.36 16.62
N ASP A 14 -10.53 11.45 16.19
CA ASP A 14 -9.09 11.51 15.90
C ASP A 14 -8.62 10.36 14.99
N ASN A 15 -9.44 10.03 13.98
CA ASN A 15 -9.22 8.90 13.12
C ASN A 15 -8.05 9.18 12.14
N PRO A 16 -6.98 8.36 12.15
CA PRO A 16 -5.80 8.61 11.33
C PRO A 16 -6.08 8.46 9.83
N THR A 17 -6.95 7.52 9.42
CA THR A 17 -7.38 7.38 8.02
C THR A 17 -8.13 8.63 7.55
N VAL A 18 -9.02 9.19 8.39
CA VAL A 18 -9.74 10.45 8.07
C VAL A 18 -8.78 11.60 7.80
N HIS A 19 -7.79 11.80 8.67
CA HIS A 19 -6.81 12.87 8.52
C HIS A 19 -5.92 12.66 7.28
N ILE A 20 -5.54 11.41 6.98
CA ILE A 20 -4.80 11.10 5.74
C ILE A 20 -5.63 11.46 4.51
N LEU A 21 -6.90 11.08 4.46
CA LEU A 21 -7.81 11.44 3.36
C LEU A 21 -7.92 12.96 3.19
N GLU A 22 -8.04 13.70 4.28
CA GLU A 22 -8.08 15.17 4.26
C GLU A 22 -6.81 15.80 3.68
N VAL A 23 -5.62 15.30 4.06
CA VAL A 23 -4.35 15.77 3.49
C VAL A 23 -4.25 15.43 2.00
N LEU A 24 -4.63 14.22 1.60
CA LEU A 24 -4.62 13.79 0.20
C LEU A 24 -5.56 14.66 -0.65
N GLU A 25 -6.77 14.95 -0.15
CA GLU A 25 -7.74 15.82 -0.80
C GLU A 25 -7.17 17.24 -0.98
N GLN A 26 -6.62 17.84 0.08
CA GLN A 26 -6.03 19.19 0.05
C GLN A 26 -4.86 19.30 -0.93
N ARG A 27 -4.08 18.23 -1.10
CA ARG A 27 -2.94 18.17 -2.02
C ARG A 27 -3.33 17.64 -3.41
N HIS A 28 -4.60 17.31 -3.64
CA HIS A 28 -5.11 16.70 -4.88
C HIS A 28 -4.42 15.37 -5.25
N ILE A 29 -4.04 14.57 -4.26
CA ILE A 29 -3.33 13.30 -4.46
C ILE A 29 -4.31 12.12 -4.41
N LYS A 30 -4.12 11.15 -5.31
CA LYS A 30 -4.75 9.83 -5.25
C LYS A 30 -3.73 8.78 -4.78
N ALA A 31 -4.22 7.82 -4.00
CA ALA A 31 -3.43 6.74 -3.43
C ALA A 31 -4.13 5.39 -3.62
N VAL A 32 -3.39 4.30 -3.38
CA VAL A 32 -3.95 2.95 -3.31
C VAL A 32 -4.13 2.56 -1.84
N PHE A 33 -5.32 2.19 -1.44
CA PHE A 33 -5.59 1.68 -0.08
C PHE A 33 -5.72 0.16 -0.14
N PHE A 34 -4.83 -0.56 0.54
CA PHE A 34 -4.91 -2.00 0.74
C PHE A 34 -5.73 -2.27 2.00
N THR A 35 -7.00 -2.55 1.78
CA THR A 35 -8.03 -2.57 2.80
C THR A 35 -8.25 -3.97 3.39
N GLN A 36 -8.53 -4.02 4.69
CA GLN A 36 -9.03 -5.23 5.37
C GLN A 36 -10.54 -5.13 5.64
N PRO A 37 -11.41 -5.49 4.68
CA PRO A 37 -12.87 -5.28 4.80
C PRO A 37 -13.52 -6.02 5.96
N ARG A 38 -12.88 -7.05 6.51
CA ARG A 38 -13.43 -7.87 7.59
C ARG A 38 -12.72 -7.69 8.93
N ALA A 39 -11.70 -6.84 9.02
CA ALA A 39 -10.98 -6.60 10.26
C ALA A 39 -11.93 -6.12 11.36
N TRP A 40 -11.96 -6.83 12.49
CA TRP A 40 -12.92 -6.55 13.58
C TRP A 40 -12.76 -5.16 14.20
N ASN A 41 -11.54 -4.59 14.10
CA ASN A 41 -11.17 -3.25 14.55
C ASN A 41 -10.84 -2.30 13.38
N GLY A 42 -11.38 -2.57 12.19
CA GLY A 42 -11.16 -1.77 10.98
C GLY A 42 -12.35 -1.84 10.04
N GLY A 43 -12.13 -2.30 8.80
CA GLY A 43 -13.13 -2.38 7.74
C GLY A 43 -14.41 -3.18 8.10
N GLY A 44 -14.33 -4.11 9.07
CA GLY A 44 -15.50 -4.88 9.54
C GLY A 44 -16.45 -4.07 10.44
N THR A 45 -16.08 -2.86 10.85
CA THR A 45 -16.92 -1.95 11.65
C THR A 45 -17.77 -1.04 10.75
N GLU A 46 -18.80 -0.39 11.31
CA GLU A 46 -19.60 0.59 10.56
C GLU A 46 -18.77 1.79 10.09
N MET A 47 -17.91 2.32 10.98
CA MET A 47 -16.97 3.39 10.64
C MET A 47 -16.00 2.97 9.54
N GLY A 48 -15.44 1.76 9.65
CA GLY A 48 -14.54 1.22 8.63
C GLY A 48 -15.22 1.11 7.27
N ARG A 49 -16.41 0.50 7.18
CA ARG A 49 -17.19 0.45 5.92
C ARG A 49 -17.45 1.85 5.36
N ALA A 50 -17.80 2.82 6.21
CA ALA A 50 -18.00 4.21 5.76
C ALA A 50 -16.73 4.84 5.18
N LEU A 51 -15.56 4.53 5.75
CA LEU A 51 -14.27 4.99 5.23
C LEU A 51 -13.88 4.30 3.92
N ILE A 52 -14.14 3.00 3.76
CA ILE A 52 -13.91 2.30 2.48
C ILE A 52 -14.71 2.98 1.35
N ARG A 53 -15.99 3.31 1.61
CA ARG A 53 -16.82 4.05 0.65
C ARG A 53 -16.26 5.44 0.36
N ARG A 54 -15.73 6.12 1.38
CA ARG A 54 -15.12 7.45 1.25
C ARG A 54 -13.85 7.40 0.41
N GLU A 55 -12.93 6.48 0.70
CA GLU A 55 -11.69 6.26 -0.05
C GLU A 55 -11.99 6.11 -1.55
N TYR A 56 -12.94 5.24 -1.89
CA TYR A 56 -13.34 5.03 -3.28
C TYR A 56 -14.00 6.26 -3.90
N ARG A 57 -14.97 6.89 -3.21
CA ARG A 57 -15.68 8.08 -3.69
C ARG A 57 -14.75 9.27 -3.94
N GLU A 58 -13.66 9.38 -3.17
CA GLU A 58 -12.63 10.40 -3.36
C GLU A 58 -11.64 10.05 -4.49
N GLY A 59 -11.89 8.96 -5.23
CA GLY A 59 -11.14 8.58 -6.42
C GLY A 59 -9.85 7.80 -6.14
N HIS A 60 -9.68 7.29 -4.92
CA HIS A 60 -8.57 6.38 -4.60
C HIS A 60 -8.82 4.99 -5.18
N VAL A 61 -7.75 4.23 -5.35
CA VAL A 61 -7.83 2.83 -5.80
C VAL A 61 -7.92 1.93 -4.57
N ILE A 62 -8.88 1.01 -4.55
CA ILE A 62 -9.05 0.05 -3.45
C ILE A 62 -8.43 -1.29 -3.86
N GLY A 63 -7.49 -1.78 -3.06
CA GLY A 63 -6.89 -3.09 -3.13
C GLY A 63 -7.27 -3.94 -1.90
N LEU A 64 -7.16 -5.26 -2.03
CA LEU A 64 -7.39 -6.17 -0.92
C LEU A 64 -6.10 -6.37 -0.11
N HIS A 65 -6.16 -6.26 1.21
CA HIS A 65 -5.04 -6.65 2.08
C HIS A 65 -5.28 -8.01 2.73
N SER A 66 -6.48 -8.22 3.29
CA SER A 66 -6.89 -9.54 3.79
C SER A 66 -8.40 -9.60 3.94
N GLY A 67 -8.99 -10.74 3.59
CA GLY A 67 -10.40 -11.04 3.85
C GLY A 67 -10.65 -11.76 5.17
N THR A 68 -9.68 -11.78 6.09
CA THR A 68 -9.89 -12.38 7.43
C THR A 68 -10.26 -11.33 8.48
N PRO A 69 -10.86 -11.75 9.62
CA PRO A 69 -11.13 -10.84 10.74
C PRO A 69 -9.88 -10.23 11.39
N PHE A 70 -8.70 -10.82 11.16
CA PHE A 70 -7.41 -10.39 11.72
C PHE A 70 -6.38 -10.19 10.60
N HIS A 71 -5.26 -9.53 10.89
CA HIS A 71 -4.13 -9.39 9.98
C HIS A 71 -3.35 -10.72 9.87
N SER A 72 -3.89 -11.66 9.09
CA SER A 72 -3.44 -13.05 9.08
C SER A 72 -2.44 -13.32 7.96
N ASN A 73 -1.37 -14.07 8.24
CA ASN A 73 -0.40 -14.43 7.21
C ASN A 73 -0.97 -15.50 6.26
N HIS A 74 -1.12 -15.15 4.99
CA HIS A 74 -1.75 -16.01 3.99
C HIS A 74 -0.95 -17.29 3.69
N ARG A 75 0.38 -17.30 3.90
CA ARG A 75 1.24 -18.50 3.74
C ARG A 75 0.93 -19.63 4.72
N PHE A 76 0.30 -19.31 5.84
CA PHE A 76 -0.06 -20.28 6.87
C PHE A 76 -1.50 -20.77 6.78
N MET A 77 -2.24 -20.35 5.75
CA MET A 77 -3.58 -20.82 5.48
C MET A 77 -3.55 -22.04 4.57
N SER A 78 -4.53 -22.93 4.71
CA SER A 78 -4.80 -23.90 3.63
C SER A 78 -5.30 -23.14 2.40
N ARG A 79 -5.11 -23.73 1.23
CA ARG A 79 -5.57 -23.13 -0.03
C ARG A 79 -7.07 -22.85 0.00
N GLU A 80 -7.86 -23.80 0.48
CA GLU A 80 -9.32 -23.67 0.57
C GLU A 80 -9.71 -22.49 1.46
N ARG A 81 -9.01 -22.32 2.60
CA ARG A 81 -9.27 -21.21 3.50
C ARG A 81 -8.85 -19.88 2.90
N LEU A 82 -7.70 -19.82 2.24
CA LEU A 82 -7.25 -18.61 1.57
C LEU A 82 -8.26 -18.20 0.49
N ASP A 83 -8.61 -19.11 -0.41
CA ASP A 83 -9.55 -18.88 -1.51
C ASP A 83 -10.93 -18.41 -0.99
N GLU A 84 -11.46 -19.05 0.06
CA GLU A 84 -12.69 -18.62 0.73
C GLU A 84 -12.58 -17.18 1.24
N THR A 85 -11.51 -16.85 1.97
CA THR A 85 -11.34 -15.51 2.56
C THR A 85 -11.10 -14.44 1.50
N LEU A 86 -10.40 -14.76 0.41
CA LEU A 86 -10.22 -13.85 -0.72
C LEU A 86 -11.56 -13.52 -1.37
N GLN A 87 -12.38 -14.54 -1.64
CA GLN A 87 -13.71 -14.33 -2.23
C GLN A 87 -14.59 -13.46 -1.33
N LEU A 88 -14.64 -13.77 -0.03
CA LEU A 88 -15.39 -12.99 0.93
C LEU A 88 -14.92 -11.53 0.99
N GLY A 89 -13.61 -11.30 1.03
CA GLY A 89 -13.05 -9.95 1.04
C GLY A 89 -13.35 -9.16 -0.25
N LEU A 90 -13.30 -9.82 -1.40
CA LEU A 90 -13.67 -9.22 -2.69
C LEU A 90 -15.15 -8.86 -2.75
N ASP A 91 -16.02 -9.73 -2.26
CA ASP A 91 -17.47 -9.51 -2.22
C ASP A 91 -17.83 -8.34 -1.28
N ASP A 92 -17.19 -8.28 -0.11
CA ASP A 92 -17.37 -7.18 0.84
C ASP A 92 -16.92 -5.84 0.21
N LEU A 93 -15.73 -5.76 -0.38
CA LEU A 93 -15.25 -4.53 -1.04
C LEU A 93 -16.11 -4.13 -2.23
N LYS A 94 -16.59 -5.09 -3.02
CA LYS A 94 -17.54 -4.83 -4.11
C LYS A 94 -18.86 -4.30 -3.60
N SER A 95 -19.36 -4.81 -2.47
CA SER A 95 -20.61 -4.34 -1.88
C SER A 95 -20.52 -2.89 -1.41
N GLU A 96 -19.36 -2.47 -0.92
CA GLU A 96 -19.13 -1.09 -0.46
C GLU A 96 -18.87 -0.12 -1.61
N THR A 97 -18.12 -0.54 -2.63
CA THR A 97 -17.60 0.37 -3.68
C THR A 97 -18.29 0.23 -5.04
N GLY A 98 -19.01 -0.86 -5.26
CA GLY A 98 -19.57 -1.24 -6.56
C GLY A 98 -18.55 -1.83 -7.54
N VAL A 99 -17.25 -1.86 -7.20
CA VAL A 99 -16.17 -2.37 -8.04
C VAL A 99 -15.46 -3.54 -7.37
N THR A 100 -15.07 -4.54 -8.16
CA THR A 100 -14.24 -5.63 -7.65
C THR A 100 -12.77 -5.21 -7.71
N PRO A 101 -12.04 -5.21 -6.59
CA PRO A 101 -10.61 -4.90 -6.57
C PRO A 101 -9.81 -5.83 -7.48
N LYS A 102 -8.78 -5.29 -8.14
CA LYS A 102 -7.84 -6.04 -8.98
C LYS A 102 -6.47 -6.23 -8.33
N LEU A 103 -6.21 -5.49 -7.26
CA LEU A 103 -4.91 -5.46 -6.58
C LEU A 103 -4.99 -6.15 -5.23
N VAL A 104 -3.92 -6.85 -4.86
CA VAL A 104 -3.74 -7.43 -3.53
C VAL A 104 -2.34 -7.11 -3.00
N ARG A 105 -2.23 -6.91 -1.69
CA ARG A 105 -0.94 -6.92 -1.00
C ARG A 105 -1.06 -7.87 0.19
N PRO A 106 -0.22 -8.92 0.30
CA PRO A 106 -0.30 -9.83 1.43
C PRO A 106 0.06 -9.13 2.75
N PRO A 107 -0.58 -9.49 3.88
CA PRO A 107 -0.10 -9.14 5.21
C PRO A 107 1.35 -9.55 5.39
N PHE A 108 2.13 -8.71 6.08
CA PHE A 108 3.56 -8.89 6.31
C PHE A 108 4.42 -8.98 5.02
N TRP A 109 3.86 -8.60 3.86
CA TRP A 109 4.44 -8.84 2.53
C TRP A 109 4.80 -10.31 2.28
N ALA A 110 4.14 -11.23 2.99
CA ALA A 110 4.49 -12.64 3.02
C ALA A 110 3.67 -13.42 1.98
N TYR A 111 4.36 -14.05 1.03
CA TYR A 111 3.75 -14.94 0.04
C TYR A 111 4.71 -16.05 -0.37
N ASP A 112 4.16 -17.05 -1.04
CA ASP A 112 4.87 -18.08 -1.79
C ASP A 112 4.11 -18.37 -3.11
N ALA A 113 4.55 -19.39 -3.85
CA ALA A 113 3.95 -19.76 -5.12
C ALA A 113 2.47 -20.13 -5.01
N ASP A 114 2.08 -20.82 -3.94
CA ASP A 114 0.69 -21.24 -3.71
C ASP A 114 -0.18 -20.01 -3.38
N THR A 115 0.32 -19.13 -2.52
CA THR A 115 -0.35 -17.87 -2.19
C THR A 115 -0.59 -17.02 -3.46
N LEU A 116 0.43 -16.89 -4.32
CA LEU A 116 0.32 -16.14 -5.57
C LEU A 116 -0.62 -16.80 -6.58
N ALA A 117 -0.67 -18.13 -6.62
CA ALA A 117 -1.60 -18.88 -7.47
C ALA A 117 -3.06 -18.63 -7.05
N SER A 118 -3.34 -18.63 -5.74
CA SER A 118 -4.66 -18.26 -5.20
C SER A 118 -5.04 -16.83 -5.57
N TYR A 119 -4.17 -15.84 -5.40
CA TYR A 119 -4.48 -14.47 -5.83
C TYR A 119 -4.87 -14.38 -7.31
N ARG A 120 -4.10 -15.01 -8.19
CA ARG A 120 -4.37 -15.01 -9.64
C ARG A 120 -5.69 -15.69 -9.98
N ALA A 121 -6.02 -16.79 -9.32
CA ALA A 121 -7.28 -17.50 -9.52
C ALA A 121 -8.49 -16.63 -9.17
N HIS A 122 -8.33 -15.68 -8.25
CA HIS A 122 -9.35 -14.70 -7.87
C HIS A 122 -9.24 -13.37 -8.65
N GLY A 123 -8.45 -13.32 -9.74
CA GLY A 123 -8.29 -12.12 -10.57
C GLY A 123 -7.47 -11.00 -9.93
N LEU A 124 -6.77 -11.30 -8.83
CA LEU A 124 -5.94 -10.35 -8.11
C LEU A 124 -4.49 -10.36 -8.61
N GLN A 125 -3.91 -9.18 -8.71
CA GLN A 125 -2.51 -8.95 -9.05
C GLN A 125 -1.78 -8.37 -7.84
N MET A 126 -0.64 -8.96 -7.49
CA MET A 126 0.05 -8.62 -6.25
C MET A 126 0.96 -7.41 -6.43
N LEU A 127 0.73 -6.35 -5.65
CA LEU A 127 1.57 -5.14 -5.65
C LEU A 127 2.38 -5.06 -4.34
N LEU A 128 3.70 -5.01 -4.47
CA LEU A 128 4.61 -4.84 -3.34
C LEU A 128 5.03 -3.38 -3.18
N THR A 129 6.20 -3.12 -2.58
CA THR A 129 6.68 -1.77 -2.25
C THR A 129 8.13 -1.59 -2.68
N ASP A 130 8.49 -0.41 -3.15
CA ASP A 130 9.88 -0.01 -3.41
C ASP A 130 10.46 0.71 -2.17
N LEU A 131 9.63 1.56 -1.54
CA LEU A 131 9.98 2.34 -0.36
C LEU A 131 8.97 2.07 0.76
N ASN A 132 9.45 1.59 1.91
CA ASN A 132 8.63 1.45 3.11
C ASN A 132 9.07 2.50 4.14
N ALA A 133 8.11 3.26 4.71
CA ALA A 133 8.38 4.23 5.76
C ALA A 133 8.87 3.63 7.10
N ASN A 134 8.81 2.30 7.25
CA ASN A 134 9.03 1.57 8.50
C ASN A 134 8.14 2.09 9.65
N ASP A 135 6.97 2.61 9.31
CA ASP A 135 6.05 3.26 10.22
C ASP A 135 5.24 2.26 11.08
N GLY A 136 4.96 1.05 10.58
CA GLY A 136 4.29 -0.03 11.34
C GLY A 136 5.04 -0.57 12.58
N LYS A 137 6.22 -0.03 12.92
CA LYS A 137 7.09 -0.49 14.04
C LYS A 137 7.16 0.47 15.23
N ILE A 138 6.42 1.57 15.22
CA ILE A 138 6.71 2.69 16.13
C ILE A 138 6.01 2.51 17.50
N TYR A 139 6.76 2.01 18.48
CA TYR A 139 6.53 2.26 19.90
C TYR A 139 7.66 3.18 20.42
N GLY A 140 7.47 4.52 20.45
CA GLY A 140 8.46 5.42 21.05
C GLY A 140 8.60 6.82 20.43
N VAL A 141 9.64 7.54 20.88
CA VAL A 141 9.99 8.93 20.48
C VAL A 141 10.79 8.90 19.18
N ASN A 142 10.34 9.59 18.12
CA ASN A 142 10.99 9.56 16.81
C ASN A 142 11.44 10.96 16.35
N TRP A 143 12.73 11.10 16.05
CA TRP A 143 13.33 12.31 15.48
C TRP A 143 13.30 12.24 13.94
N SER A 144 13.09 13.38 13.26
CA SER A 144 12.96 13.46 11.79
C SER A 144 14.13 12.86 10.99
N TRP A 145 15.34 12.83 11.57
CA TRP A 145 16.55 12.26 10.97
C TRP A 145 16.39 10.80 10.54
N HIS A 146 15.67 9.97 11.32
CA HIS A 146 15.48 8.55 10.99
C HIS A 146 14.49 8.37 9.82
N LYS A 147 13.45 9.22 9.73
CA LYS A 147 12.48 9.23 8.61
C LYS A 147 13.18 9.46 7.28
N ARG A 148 14.03 10.49 7.22
CA ARG A 148 14.76 10.86 6.00
C ARG A 148 15.77 9.79 5.59
N SER A 149 16.59 9.31 6.53
CA SER A 149 17.65 8.32 6.24
C SER A 149 17.11 7.03 5.62
N ASN A 150 15.96 6.55 6.13
CA ASN A 150 15.30 5.37 5.59
C ASN A 150 14.79 5.61 4.15
N MET A 151 14.09 6.72 3.90
CA MET A 151 13.63 7.08 2.55
C MET A 151 14.80 7.27 1.58
N LEU A 152 15.89 7.90 2.02
CA LEU A 152 17.12 8.08 1.25
C LEU A 152 17.71 6.74 0.81
N THR A 153 17.82 5.79 1.72
CA THR A 153 18.37 4.46 1.44
C THR A 153 17.52 3.72 0.41
N HIS A 154 16.20 3.66 0.61
CA HIS A 154 15.30 2.96 -0.30
C HIS A 154 15.19 3.62 -1.67
N LEU A 155 15.13 4.96 -1.73
CA LEU A 155 15.08 5.65 -3.02
C LEU A 155 16.40 5.54 -3.78
N ALA A 156 17.54 5.53 -3.09
CA ALA A 156 18.84 5.31 -3.72
C ALA A 156 18.94 3.92 -4.36
N GLU A 157 18.41 2.87 -3.72
CA GLU A 157 18.36 1.53 -4.31
C GLU A 157 17.39 1.46 -5.48
N THR A 158 16.19 2.03 -5.31
CA THR A 158 15.16 2.11 -6.37
C THR A 158 15.72 2.82 -7.62
N ARG A 159 16.50 3.89 -7.44
CA ARG A 159 17.17 4.61 -8.53
C ARG A 159 18.12 3.71 -9.32
N LYS A 160 18.85 2.79 -8.67
CA LYS A 160 19.72 1.84 -9.37
C LYS A 160 18.91 0.89 -10.24
N HIS A 161 17.81 0.36 -9.71
CA HIS A 161 16.91 -0.53 -10.45
C HIS A 161 16.27 0.18 -11.65
N TRP A 162 15.83 1.43 -11.44
CA TRP A 162 15.32 2.27 -12.51
C TRP A 162 16.37 2.49 -13.61
N ALA A 163 17.61 2.87 -13.25
CA ALA A 163 18.70 3.08 -14.20
C ALA A 163 19.09 1.79 -14.95
N ALA A 164 18.85 0.62 -14.36
CA ALA A 164 19.03 -0.68 -15.00
C ALA A 164 17.85 -1.10 -15.90
N GLY A 165 16.78 -0.31 -15.99
CA GLY A 165 15.58 -0.64 -16.76
C GLY A 165 14.71 -1.73 -16.13
N ALA A 166 14.86 -1.99 -14.83
CA ALA A 166 14.17 -3.06 -14.11
C ALA A 166 12.77 -2.68 -13.60
N LEU A 167 12.38 -1.42 -13.74
CA LEU A 167 11.06 -0.91 -13.33
C LEU A 167 10.19 -0.64 -14.56
N PRO A 168 8.86 -0.83 -14.47
CA PRO A 168 7.96 -0.59 -15.58
C PRO A 168 7.92 0.91 -15.95
N SER A 169 7.54 1.18 -17.19
CA SER A 169 7.17 2.52 -17.65
C SER A 169 5.70 2.53 -18.06
N VAL A 170 4.96 3.52 -17.57
CA VAL A 170 3.53 3.73 -17.80
C VAL A 170 3.32 5.21 -18.07
N ASP A 171 2.64 5.53 -19.18
CA ASP A 171 2.33 6.90 -19.57
C ASP A 171 3.57 7.83 -19.61
N GLY A 172 4.75 7.27 -19.94
CA GLY A 172 6.02 8.00 -19.99
C GLY A 172 6.76 8.13 -18.65
N TYR A 173 6.23 7.58 -17.57
CA TYR A 173 6.79 7.65 -16.22
C TYR A 173 7.07 6.27 -15.62
N THR A 174 7.97 6.20 -14.66
CA THR A 174 8.16 5.00 -13.84
C THR A 174 7.48 5.19 -12.49
N PRO A 175 6.42 4.43 -12.17
CA PRO A 175 5.81 4.49 -10.84
C PRO A 175 6.78 3.93 -9.81
N VAL A 176 7.12 4.76 -8.81
CA VAL A 176 7.78 4.31 -7.57
C VAL A 176 6.72 4.09 -6.50
N VAL A 177 6.64 2.88 -5.94
CA VAL A 177 5.65 2.49 -4.94
C VAL A 177 6.14 2.79 -3.54
N VAL A 178 5.42 3.65 -2.82
CA VAL A 178 5.72 4.04 -1.44
C VAL A 178 4.62 3.54 -0.52
N THR A 179 4.97 2.79 0.52
CA THR A 179 4.02 2.22 1.48
C THR A 179 4.09 2.90 2.84
N PHE A 180 2.90 3.21 3.34
CA PHE A 180 2.59 3.71 4.68
C PHE A 180 1.47 2.84 5.29
N HIS A 181 1.13 3.08 6.56
CA HIS A 181 -0.02 2.44 7.21
C HIS A 181 -0.96 3.53 7.73
N ASP A 182 -2.18 3.60 7.21
CA ASP A 182 -3.14 4.67 7.55
C ASP A 182 -3.81 4.47 8.92
N VAL A 183 -3.68 3.28 9.50
CA VAL A 183 -4.05 3.01 10.89
C VAL A 183 -3.08 3.60 11.91
N ASN A 184 -1.89 4.04 11.47
CA ASN A 184 -0.86 4.56 12.36
C ASN A 184 -1.02 6.07 12.60
N THR A 185 -1.32 6.44 13.85
CA THR A 185 -1.46 7.85 14.24
C THR A 185 -0.19 8.69 14.06
N TYR A 186 1.01 8.09 14.13
CA TYR A 186 2.25 8.79 13.84
C TYR A 186 2.36 9.12 12.35
N THR A 187 2.08 8.13 11.49
CA THR A 187 2.03 8.33 10.03
C THR A 187 1.05 9.44 9.68
N SER A 188 -0.17 9.35 10.19
CA SER A 188 -1.20 10.37 9.98
C SER A 188 -0.71 11.77 10.37
N ARG A 189 -0.16 11.96 11.56
CA ARG A 189 0.30 13.29 12.02
C ARG A 189 1.45 13.88 11.20
N HIS A 190 2.24 13.03 10.56
CA HIS A 190 3.44 13.44 9.83
C HIS A 190 3.34 13.19 8.32
N ILE A 191 2.16 12.90 7.78
CA ILE A 191 2.02 12.51 6.38
C ILE A 191 2.48 13.63 5.44
N GLU A 192 2.16 14.90 5.73
CA GLU A 192 2.66 16.04 4.96
C GLU A 192 4.19 16.12 4.97
N GLU A 193 4.83 15.93 6.13
CA GLU A 193 6.28 15.90 6.23
C GLU A 193 6.90 14.76 5.43
N TYR A 194 6.26 13.59 5.40
CA TYR A 194 6.74 12.47 4.58
C TYR A 194 6.68 12.78 3.09
N LEU A 195 5.64 13.49 2.61
CA LEU A 195 5.55 13.91 1.21
C LEU A 195 6.71 14.86 0.85
N GLU A 196 7.00 15.84 1.69
CA GLU A 196 8.13 16.76 1.47
C GLU A 196 9.48 16.03 1.52
N ILE A 197 9.66 15.11 2.48
CA ILE A 197 10.87 14.29 2.58
C ILE A 197 11.09 13.48 1.30
N LEU A 198 10.04 12.88 0.72
CA LEU A 198 10.16 12.12 -0.53
C LEU A 198 10.67 13.01 -1.68
N LEU A 199 10.12 14.22 -1.82
CA LEU A 199 10.54 15.16 -2.86
C LEU A 199 11.98 15.67 -2.64
N ASP A 200 12.33 15.99 -1.39
CA ASP A 200 13.68 16.42 -1.05
C ASP A 200 14.73 15.33 -1.30
N VAL A 201 14.43 14.10 -0.92
CA VAL A 201 15.30 12.94 -1.12
C VAL A 201 15.45 12.65 -2.62
N ALA A 202 14.38 12.76 -3.40
CA ALA A 202 14.45 12.64 -4.85
C ALA A 202 15.37 13.70 -5.48
N ARG A 203 15.25 14.97 -5.04
CA ARG A 203 16.13 16.05 -5.48
C ARG A 203 17.59 15.82 -5.10
N GLU A 204 17.85 15.41 -3.86
CA GLU A 204 19.19 15.10 -3.36
C GLU A 204 19.86 13.98 -4.17
N LEU A 205 19.09 12.93 -4.48
CA LEU A 205 19.54 11.81 -5.30
C LEU A 205 19.48 12.09 -6.80
N GLN A 206 19.09 13.29 -7.23
CA GLN A 206 18.94 13.66 -8.63
C GLN A 206 18.04 12.67 -9.41
N VAL A 207 16.99 12.17 -8.76
CA VAL A 207 15.94 11.39 -9.41
C VAL A 207 15.05 12.37 -10.17
N PRO A 208 14.87 12.22 -11.50
CA PRO A 208 13.96 13.07 -12.25
C PRO A 208 12.53 12.90 -11.76
N LEU A 209 11.85 14.02 -11.50
CA LEU A 209 10.44 14.03 -11.11
C LEU A 209 9.57 14.38 -12.31
N ALA A 210 8.40 13.76 -12.37
CA ALA A 210 7.32 14.23 -13.23
C ALA A 210 6.90 15.65 -12.83
N GLU A 211 6.28 16.39 -13.76
CA GLU A 211 5.67 17.70 -13.45
C GLU A 211 4.67 17.59 -12.29
N GLN A 212 3.94 16.47 -12.24
CA GLN A 212 3.12 16.07 -11.10
C GLN A 212 3.72 14.82 -10.47
N PRO A 213 4.51 14.95 -9.37
CA PRO A 213 5.19 13.82 -8.74
C PRO A 213 4.25 12.79 -8.09
N PHE A 214 2.99 13.18 -7.86
CA PHE A 214 1.95 12.34 -7.28
C PHE A 214 0.77 12.23 -8.25
N TYR A 215 0.14 11.05 -8.28
CA TYR A 215 -1.05 10.80 -9.10
C TYR A 215 -2.22 11.63 -8.61
N GLN A 216 -3.00 12.18 -9.54
CA GLN A 216 -4.22 12.96 -9.25
C GLN A 216 -5.48 12.33 -9.87
N ASP A 217 -5.30 11.34 -10.74
CA ASP A 217 -6.34 10.64 -11.47
C ASP A 217 -6.43 9.17 -11.08
N HIS A 218 -7.66 8.65 -10.96
CA HIS A 218 -7.92 7.27 -10.53
C HIS A 218 -7.42 6.26 -11.57
N ASP A 219 -7.76 6.44 -12.84
CA ASP A 219 -7.48 5.46 -13.88
C ASP A 219 -5.98 5.41 -14.18
N GLN A 220 -5.30 6.56 -14.17
CA GLN A 220 -3.84 6.62 -14.30
C GLN A 220 -3.15 5.90 -13.15
N LEU A 221 -3.62 6.10 -11.92
CA LEU A 221 -3.11 5.42 -10.74
C LEU A 221 -3.33 3.90 -10.82
N GLU A 222 -4.53 3.45 -11.20
CA GLU A 222 -4.84 2.01 -11.31
C GLU A 222 -3.96 1.33 -12.37
N ARG A 223 -3.80 1.96 -13.55
CA ARG A 223 -2.90 1.44 -14.60
C ARG A 223 -1.46 1.34 -14.13
N ALA A 224 -0.96 2.38 -13.47
CA ALA A 224 0.40 2.40 -12.91
C ALA A 224 0.59 1.32 -11.85
N ALA A 225 -0.40 1.13 -10.98
CA ALA A 225 -0.40 0.10 -9.95
C ALA A 225 -0.36 -1.31 -10.55
N LEU A 226 -1.21 -1.60 -11.54
CA LEU A 226 -1.26 -2.90 -12.22
C LEU A 226 0.04 -3.22 -12.95
N ALA A 227 0.65 -2.25 -13.63
CA ALA A 227 1.93 -2.44 -14.32
C ALA A 227 3.10 -2.70 -13.36
N ALA A 228 3.00 -2.25 -12.11
CA ALA A 228 4.00 -2.46 -11.06
C ALA A 228 3.80 -3.77 -10.26
N THR A 229 2.85 -4.62 -10.67
CA THR A 229 2.58 -5.88 -9.97
C THR A 229 3.62 -6.96 -10.25
N ILE A 230 3.78 -7.89 -9.30
CA ILE A 230 4.72 -9.00 -9.39
C ILE A 230 4.17 -10.10 -10.30
N THR A 231 4.94 -10.41 -11.34
CA THR A 231 4.62 -11.49 -12.30
C THR A 231 5.41 -12.79 -12.04
N ASP A 232 6.52 -12.74 -11.30
CA ASP A 232 7.34 -13.92 -11.00
C ASP A 232 7.23 -14.32 -9.51
N PRO A 233 6.77 -15.55 -9.18
CA PRO A 233 6.73 -16.03 -7.80
C PRO A 233 8.11 -16.14 -7.14
N ASN A 234 9.19 -16.23 -7.91
CA ASN A 234 10.55 -16.37 -7.39
C ASN A 234 11.26 -15.04 -7.19
N LEU A 235 10.68 -13.93 -7.65
CA LEU A 235 11.13 -12.60 -7.23
C LEU A 235 10.90 -12.51 -5.73
N LYS A 236 11.93 -12.75 -4.93
CA LYS A 236 11.91 -12.36 -3.52
C LYS A 236 12.06 -10.84 -3.51
N PRO A 237 11.05 -10.06 -3.10
CA PRO A 237 11.26 -8.65 -2.84
C PRO A 237 12.42 -8.54 -1.84
N GLN A 238 13.36 -7.63 -2.10
CA GLN A 238 14.30 -7.19 -1.09
C GLN A 238 13.49 -6.45 -0.03
N LEU A 239 12.93 -7.17 0.93
CA LEU A 239 12.10 -6.57 1.97
C LEU A 239 12.98 -5.67 2.86
N PRO A 240 12.51 -4.47 3.25
CA PRO A 240 13.24 -3.57 4.12
C PRO A 240 13.67 -4.20 5.46
N GLY A 241 14.98 -4.25 5.72
CA GLY A 241 15.56 -4.57 7.03
C GLY A 241 15.23 -5.98 7.55
N LEU A 242 14.86 -6.08 8.83
CA LEU A 242 14.65 -7.34 9.58
C LEU A 242 13.64 -8.33 8.94
N TRP A 243 12.77 -7.85 8.05
CA TRP A 243 11.83 -8.69 7.30
C TRP A 243 12.53 -9.59 6.27
N ASN A 244 13.66 -9.15 5.72
CA ASN A 244 14.49 -9.99 4.85
C ASN A 244 15.15 -11.13 5.64
N TRP A 245 15.32 -10.99 6.96
CA TRP A 245 15.96 -11.97 7.84
C TRP A 245 14.97 -12.96 8.48
N LEU A 246 13.76 -12.51 8.83
CA LEU A 246 12.74 -13.38 9.46
C LEU A 246 12.04 -14.34 8.48
N TRP A 247 12.17 -14.13 7.17
CA TRP A 247 11.34 -14.81 6.17
C TRP A 247 12.12 -15.39 4.97
N GLN A 248 13.45 -15.47 5.08
CA GLN A 248 14.26 -16.43 4.29
C GLN A 248 14.07 -17.85 4.82
#